data_AF-A0AAU2DIL0-F1
#
_entry.id   AF-A0AAU2DIL0-F1
#
_cell.length_a   1.000
_cell.length_b   1.000
_cell.length_c   1.000
_cell.angle_alpha   90.00
_cell.angle_beta   90.00
_cell.angle_gamma   90.00
#
_symmetry.space_group_name_H-M   'P 1'
#
loop_
_entity.id
_entity.type
_entity.pdbx_description
1 polymer ?
#
loop_
_entity_poly.entity_id
_entity_poly.type
_entity_poly.pdbx_seq_one_letter_code
_entity_poly.pdbx_strand_id
1 'polypeptide(L)' 'MTPDDPLLNILACPLDKGPLHLVAPGGPDGPHHAEALYNPRLRRRYPIVDGIPQLLPSSGEQVTDDEHDDLLKRMTP' A
#
# COMPACT_ATOMS: atom_id res chain seq x y z
N MET A 1 -7.35 -4.37 -7.53
CA MET A 1 -7.92 -5.18 -6.41
C MET A 1 -9.13 -4.43 -5.83
N THR A 2 -9.97 -5.00 -4.95
CA THR A 2 -11.02 -4.24 -4.24
C THR A 2 -10.77 -4.20 -2.73
N PRO A 3 -11.16 -3.14 -2.00
CA PRO A 3 -10.90 -3.03 -0.56
C PRO A 3 -11.51 -4.15 0.30
N ASP A 4 -12.66 -4.71 -0.11
CA ASP A 4 -13.34 -5.80 0.60
C ASP A 4 -12.85 -7.20 0.23
N ASP A 5 -11.74 -7.31 -0.51
CA ASP A 5 -11.21 -8.60 -0.94
C ASP A 5 -10.71 -9.41 0.28
N PRO A 6 -11.25 -10.62 0.54
CA PRO A 6 -10.82 -11.43 1.69
C PRO A 6 -9.33 -11.76 1.66
N LEU A 7 -8.67 -11.70 0.49
CA LEU A 7 -7.23 -11.86 0.37
C LEU A 7 -6.46 -10.79 1.15
N LEU A 8 -6.96 -9.55 1.23
CA LEU A 8 -6.31 -8.47 1.98
C LEU A 8 -6.18 -8.78 3.48
N ASN A 9 -7.11 -9.56 4.05
CA ASN A 9 -7.03 -10.01 5.44
C ASN A 9 -5.91 -11.05 5.68
N ILE A 10 -5.39 -11.67 4.62
CA ILE A 10 -4.34 -12.68 4.66
C ILE A 10 -2.97 -12.07 4.36
N LEU A 11 -2.92 -11.04 3.50
CA LEU A 11 -1.67 -10.41 3.11
C LEU A 11 -1.02 -9.67 4.29
N ALA A 12 0.28 -9.89 4.45
CA ALA A 12 1.08 -9.30 5.50
C ALA A 12 2.39 -8.72 4.96
N CYS A 13 2.91 -7.69 5.62
CA CYS A 13 4.20 -7.10 5.26
C CYS A 13 5.33 -8.15 5.37
N PRO A 14 6.22 -8.26 4.37
CA PRO A 14 7.31 -9.23 4.41
C PRO A 14 8.32 -8.97 5.53
N LEU A 15 8.39 -7.75 6.07
CA LEU A 15 9.35 -7.33 7.09
C LEU A 15 8.83 -7.55 8.51
N ASP A 16 7.64 -7.05 8.83
CA ASP A 16 7.10 -7.03 10.20
C ASP A 16 5.89 -7.94 10.43
N LYS A 17 5.43 -8.64 9.38
CA LYS A 17 4.33 -9.62 9.41
C LYS A 17 2.96 -9.07 9.85
N GLY A 18 2.77 -7.76 9.93
CA GLY A 18 1.44 -7.21 10.20
C GLY A 18 0.68 -6.78 8.93
N PRO A 19 -0.53 -6.22 9.09
CA PRO A 19 -1.45 -5.97 8.00
C PRO A 19 -0.95 -4.90 7.03
N LEU A 20 -1.51 -4.95 5.82
CA LEU A 20 -1.29 -3.99 4.74
C LEU A 20 -2.63 -3.40 4.30
N HIS A 21 -2.61 -2.12 3.90
CA HIS A 21 -3.80 -1.42 3.43
C HIS A 21 -3.73 -1.21 1.93
N LEU A 22 -4.82 -1.52 1.21
CA LEU A 22 -4.91 -1.24 -0.21
C LEU A 22 -5.05 0.27 -0.43
N VAL A 23 -4.21 0.82 -1.28
CA VAL A 23 -4.26 2.22 -1.72
C VAL A 23 -4.63 2.23 -3.20
N ALA A 24 -5.83 2.74 -3.50
CA ALA A 24 -6.32 2.88 -4.86
C ALA A 24 -5.49 3.89 -5.68
N PRO A 25 -5.43 3.77 -7.01
CA PRO A 25 -4.81 4.79 -7.86
C PRO A 25 -5.57 6.14 -7.78
N GLY A 26 -4.86 7.25 -7.97
CA GLY A 26 -5.42 8.60 -8.02
C GLY A 26 -5.50 9.33 -6.66
N GLY A 27 -4.37 9.91 -6.22
CA GLY A 27 -4.30 10.84 -5.10
C GLY A 27 -4.21 12.32 -5.57
N PRO A 28 -4.19 13.30 -4.63
CA PRO A 28 -4.10 14.72 -4.96
C PRO A 28 -2.84 15.09 -5.77
N ASP A 29 -1.77 14.31 -5.68
CA ASP A 29 -0.53 14.50 -6.43
C ASP A 29 -0.55 13.96 -7.88
N GLY A 30 -1.74 13.57 -8.37
CA GLY A 30 -1.99 13.35 -9.79
C GLY A 30 -2.25 11.90 -10.20
N PRO A 31 -2.61 11.69 -11.48
CA PRO A 31 -3.15 10.44 -12.02
C PRO A 31 -2.13 9.30 -12.16
N HIS A 32 -0.88 9.50 -11.72
CA HIS A 32 0.23 8.57 -11.94
C HIS A 32 0.56 7.66 -10.75
N HIS A 33 -0.09 7.82 -9.60
CA HIS A 33 0.11 6.86 -8.51
C HIS A 33 -0.58 5.53 -8.82
N ALA A 34 0.25 4.50 -9.01
CA ALA A 34 -0.19 3.12 -9.22
C ALA A 34 -0.79 2.52 -7.95
N GLU A 35 -1.64 1.50 -8.12
CA GLU A 35 -2.20 0.72 -7.02
C GLU A 35 -1.08 0.08 -6.17
N ALA A 36 -1.20 0.15 -4.84
CA ALA A 36 -0.17 -0.36 -3.94
C ALA A 36 -0.75 -0.84 -2.60
N LEU A 37 0.01 -1.68 -1.91
CA LEU A 37 -0.23 -2.09 -0.53
C LEU A 37 0.66 -1.28 0.42
N TYR A 38 0.08 -0.65 1.42
CA TYR A 38 0.76 0.27 2.31
C TYR A 38 0.88 -0.27 3.74
N ASN A 39 2.09 -0.17 4.32
CA ASN A 39 2.36 -0.41 5.74
C ASN A 39 2.62 0.95 6.44
N PRO A 40 1.65 1.48 7.22
CA PRO A 40 1.82 2.75 7.93
C PRO A 40 2.88 2.69 9.04
N ARG A 41 3.14 1.49 9.60
CA ARG A 41 4.08 1.31 10.72
C ARG A 41 5.55 1.47 10.28
N LEU A 42 5.85 1.05 9.05
CA LEU A 42 7.18 1.17 8.44
C LEU A 42 7.25 2.31 7.40
N ARG A 43 6.14 3.02 7.17
CA ARG A 43 5.95 4.00 6.10
C ARG A 43 6.43 3.48 4.75
N ARG A 44 6.00 2.26 4.41
CA ARG A 44 6.50 1.55 3.23
C ARG A 44 5.35 1.08 2.36
N ARG A 45 5.46 1.26 1.05
CA ARG A 45 4.49 0.78 0.08
C ARG A 45 5.07 -0.32 -0.80
N TYR A 46 4.22 -1.24 -1.24
CA TYR A 46 4.55 -2.34 -2.15
C TYR A 46 3.68 -2.21 -3.39
N PRO A 47 4.26 -2.10 -4.59
CA PRO A 47 3.47 -1.91 -5.80
C PRO A 47 2.65 -3.15 -6.14
N ILE A 48 1.50 -2.94 -6.76
CA ILE A 48 0.72 -3.99 -7.42
C ILE A 48 0.96 -3.84 -8.93
N VAL A 49 1.55 -4.87 -9.52
CA VAL A 49 1.89 -4.90 -10.96
C VAL A 49 1.07 -6.01 -11.62
N ASP A 50 0.29 -5.66 -12.64
CA ASP A 50 -0.63 -6.57 -13.32
C ASP A 50 -1.57 -7.33 -12.36
N GLY A 51 -2.01 -6.65 -11.30
CA GLY A 51 -2.86 -7.23 -10.25
C GLY A 51 -2.14 -8.11 -9.24
N ILE A 52 -0.80 -8.22 -9.32
CA ILE A 52 0.02 -9.05 -8.42
C ILE A 52 0.78 -8.18 -7.41
N PRO A 53 0.51 -8.32 -6.10
CA PRO A 53 1.26 -7.62 -5.05
C PRO A 53 2.73 -8.05 -4.97
N GLN A 54 3.64 -7.10 -5.10
CA GLN A 54 5.08 -7.34 -5.02
C GLN A 54 5.58 -7.32 -3.56
N LEU A 55 5.31 -8.40 -2.82
CA LEU A 55 5.62 -8.52 -1.37
C LEU A 55 7.02 -9.06 -1.08
N LEU A 56 8.03 -8.57 -1.81
CA LEU A 56 9.44 -8.81 -1.48
C LEU A 56 10.00 -7.68 -0.64
N PRO A 57 10.93 -7.94 0.29
CA PRO A 57 11.64 -6.88 1.03
C PRO A 57 12.24 -5.79 0.11
N SER A 58 12.79 -6.19 -1.03
CA SER A 58 13.42 -5.30 -2.02
C SER A 58 12.44 -4.48 -2.84
N SER A 59 11.18 -4.90 -2.92
CA SER A 59 10.13 -4.21 -3.67
C SER A 59 9.44 -3.12 -2.85
N GLY A 60 9.74 -3.02 -1.56
CA GLY A 60 9.14 -2.04 -0.67
C GLY A 60 9.79 -0.67 -0.79
N GLU A 61 9.03 0.33 -1.22
CA GLU A 61 9.45 1.71 -1.37
C GLU A 61 9.15 2.54 -0.11
N GLN A 62 10.11 3.37 0.30
CA GLN A 62 9.91 4.29 1.42
C GLN A 62 9.01 5.44 0.97
N VAL A 63 8.05 5.77 1.82
CA VAL A 63 7.11 6.88 1.64
C VAL A 63 7.62 8.09 2.44
N THR A 64 7.54 9.28 1.84
CA THR A 64 7.89 10.55 2.52
C THR A 64 6.87 10.89 3.61
N ASP A 65 7.17 11.87 4.46
CA ASP A 65 6.23 12.27 5.52
C ASP A 65 4.95 12.89 4.94
N ASP A 66 5.06 13.72 3.91
CA ASP A 66 3.89 14.30 3.23
C ASP A 66 3.01 13.21 2.59
N GLU A 67 3.63 12.25 1.89
CA GLU A 67 2.89 11.14 1.27
C GLU A 67 2.29 10.22 2.35
N HIS A 68 2.96 10.02 3.48
CA HIS A 68 2.44 9.24 4.61
C HIS A 68 1.13 9.84 5.13
N ASP A 69 1.11 11.15 5.38
CA ASP A 69 -0.06 11.84 5.90
C ASP A 69 -1.24 11.76 4.92
N ASP A 70 -0.98 11.84 3.62
CA ASP A 70 -2.01 11.71 2.59
C ASP A 70 -2.51 10.28 2.42
N LEU A 71 -1.63 9.28 2.53
CA LEU A 71 -2.02 7.87 2.53
C LEU A 71 -2.90 7.53 3.74
N LEU A 72 -2.57 8.04 4.93
CA LEU A 72 -3.38 7.84 6.14
C LEU A 72 -4.80 8.38 5.98
N LYS A 73 -4.99 9.54 5.33
CA LYS A 73 -6.32 10.10 5.06
C LYS A 73 -7.15 9.25 4.08
N ARG A 74 -6.48 8.49 3.22
CA ARG A 74 -7.09 7.66 2.16
C ARG A 74 -7.35 6.22 2.60
N MET A 75 -6.74 5.80 3.72
CA MET A 75 -7.04 4.52 4.35
C MET A 75 -8.44 4.56 4.95
N THR A 76 -9.42 4.03 4.20
CA THR A 76 -10.74 3.73 4.75
C THR A 76 -10.60 2.63 5.82
N PRO A 77 -11.32 2.71 6.96
CA PRO A 77 -11.41 1.60 7.91
C PRO A 77 -12.04 0.35 7.29
#